data_AF-A0A259TJZ4-F1
#
_entry.id   AF-A0A259TJZ4-F1
#
_cell.length_a   1.000
_cell.length_b   1.000
_cell.length_c   1.000
_cell.angle_alpha   90.00
_cell.angle_beta   90.00
_cell.angle_gamma   90.00
#
_symmetry.space_group_name_H-M   'P 1'
#
loop_
_entity.id
_entity.type
_entity.pdbx_description
1 polymer ?
#
loop_
_entity_poly.entity_id
_entity_poly.type
_entity_poly.pdbx_seq_one_letter_code
_entity_poly.pdbx_strand_id
1 'polypeptide(L)'
;MIHRYRATVIREDEYIIEIDDEQIDREFMKEYKEHIGNIETLEGHAENLAWYRMIHGEDFYEGYGNVLHNGKLYDYLPGVKETGINIKVVSDENVDVLVTKM
;
A
#
# COMPACT_ATOMS: atom_id res chain seq x y z
N MET A 1 -26.82 22.18 -27.38
CA MET A 1 -26.51 20.77 -27.71
C MET A 1 -25.78 20.15 -26.52
N ILE A 2 -26.07 18.90 -26.17
CA ILE A 2 -25.35 18.20 -25.10
C ILE A 2 -24.39 17.21 -25.75
N HIS A 3 -23.12 17.25 -25.37
CA HIS A 3 -22.10 16.29 -25.78
C HIS A 3 -21.83 15.33 -24.62
N ARG A 4 -21.76 14.03 -24.90
CA ARG A 4 -21.49 13.00 -23.91
C ARG A 4 -20.24 12.23 -24.31
N TYR A 5 -19.48 11.83 -23.31
CA TYR A 5 -18.27 11.03 -23.46
C TYR A 5 -18.23 10.01 -22.33
N ARG A 6 -17.67 8.84 -22.63
CA ARG A 6 -17.24 7.85 -21.65
C ARG A 6 -15.73 7.94 -21.51
N ALA A 7 -15.23 7.99 -20.29
CA ALA A 7 -13.81 7.87 -20.00
C ALA A 7 -13.58 6.60 -19.17
N THR A 8 -12.60 5.80 -19.54
CA THR A 8 -12.10 4.65 -18.77
C THR A 8 -10.69 4.97 -18.34
N VAL A 9 -10.42 4.86 -17.03
CA VAL A 9 -9.11 5.10 -16.43
C VAL A 9 -8.54 3.74 -16.02
N ILE A 10 -7.32 3.44 -16.44
CA ILE A 10 -6.57 2.23 -16.12
C ILE A 10 -5.30 2.70 -15.40
N ARG A 11 -5.01 2.11 -14.24
CA ARG A 11 -3.79 2.39 -13.47
C ARG A 11 -3.08 1.07 -13.20
N GLU A 12 -1.78 1.04 -13.44
CA GLU A 12 -0.91 -0.09 -13.09
C GLU A 12 0.23 0.45 -12.22
N ASP A 13 0.26 0.03 -10.96
CA ASP A 13 1.38 0.32 -10.08
C ASP A 13 2.11 -1.00 -9.77
N GLU A 14 3.43 -0.93 -9.69
CA GLU A 14 4.29 -2.06 -9.34
C GLU A 14 5.14 -1.73 -8.10
N TYR A 15 5.06 -2.60 -7.11
CA TYR A 15 5.78 -2.49 -5.85
C TYR A 15 6.51 -3.79 -5.53
N ILE A 16 7.70 -3.68 -4.94
CA ILE A 16 8.35 -4.79 -4.24
C ILE A 16 8.14 -4.55 -2.75
N ILE A 17 7.41 -5.45 -2.10
CA ILE A 17 7.15 -5.40 -0.66
C ILE A 17 8.13 -6.34 0.03
N GLU A 18 8.97 -5.79 0.88
CA GLU A 18 9.89 -6.54 1.74
C GLU A 18 9.32 -6.56 3.15
N ILE A 19 9.21 -7.76 3.71
CA ILE A 19 8.76 -7.99 5.08
C ILE A 19 9.81 -8.84 5.78
N ASP A 20 10.35 -8.34 6.88
CA ASP A 20 11.22 -9.06 7.79
C ASP A 20 10.38 -9.88 8.77
N ASP A 21 10.40 -11.21 8.61
CA ASP A 21 9.58 -12.13 9.39
C ASP A 21 10.11 -12.35 10.83
N GLU A 22 11.29 -11.83 11.16
CA GLU A 22 11.77 -11.74 12.54
C GLU A 22 11.12 -10.57 13.30
N GLN A 23 10.71 -9.51 12.60
CA GLN A 23 10.01 -8.34 13.17
C GLN A 23 8.49 -8.44 13.01
N ILE A 24 8.02 -8.84 11.84
CA ILE A 24 6.60 -9.07 11.53
C ILE A 24 6.28 -10.54 11.79
N ASP A 25 6.29 -10.88 13.07
CA ASP A 25 6.23 -12.25 13.55
C ASP A 25 4.79 -12.74 13.79
N ARG A 26 4.64 -13.91 14.41
CA ARG A 26 3.33 -14.50 14.71
C ARG A 26 2.51 -13.68 15.72
N GLU A 27 3.16 -12.95 16.62
CA GLU A 27 2.47 -12.10 17.58
C GLU A 27 1.87 -10.90 16.86
N PHE A 28 2.65 -10.25 15.99
CA PHE A 28 2.13 -9.20 15.10
C PHE A 28 0.93 -9.68 14.28
N MET A 29 1.05 -10.83 13.60
CA MET A 29 -0.05 -11.36 12.77
C MET A 29 -1.32 -11.62 13.59
N LYS A 30 -1.15 -12.11 14.82
CA LYS A 30 -2.25 -12.36 15.73
C LYS A 30 -2.92 -11.05 16.17
N GLU A 31 -2.15 -10.06 16.57
CA GLU A 31 -2.69 -8.74 16.97
C GLU A 31 -3.39 -8.05 15.80
N TYR A 32 -2.79 -8.08 14.61
CA TYR A 32 -3.40 -7.55 13.39
C TYR A 32 -4.76 -8.21 13.13
N LYS A 33 -4.83 -9.54 13.25
CA LYS A 33 -6.08 -10.28 13.09
C LYS A 33 -7.14 -9.94 14.14
N GLU A 34 -6.74 -9.73 15.38
CA GLU A 34 -7.65 -9.43 16.50
C GLU A 34 -8.20 -7.99 16.43
N HIS A 35 -7.43 -7.05 15.88
CA HIS A 35 -7.75 -5.62 15.97
C HIS A 35 -8.01 -4.91 14.64
N ILE A 36 -7.45 -5.41 13.52
CA ILE A 36 -7.45 -4.71 12.23
C ILE A 36 -8.25 -5.49 11.19
N GLY A 37 -7.86 -6.74 10.90
CA GLY A 37 -8.52 -7.52 9.85
C GLY A 37 -7.96 -8.92 9.68
N ASN A 38 -8.73 -9.81 9.05
CA ASN A 38 -8.41 -11.23 8.94
C ASN A 38 -7.42 -11.55 7.81
N ILE A 39 -6.17 -11.11 7.95
CA ILE A 39 -5.02 -11.47 7.11
C ILE A 39 -4.10 -12.36 7.94
N GLU A 40 -3.70 -13.51 7.40
CA GLU A 40 -2.94 -14.54 8.14
C GLU A 40 -1.61 -14.90 7.48
N THR A 41 -1.31 -14.34 6.30
CA THR A 41 -0.13 -14.69 5.51
C THR A 41 0.65 -13.44 5.13
N LEU A 42 1.97 -13.57 5.05
CA LEU A 42 2.86 -12.48 4.62
C LEU A 42 2.48 -11.97 3.21
N GLU A 43 2.06 -12.86 2.31
CA GLU A 43 1.58 -12.48 0.98
C GLU A 43 0.31 -11.63 1.05
N GLY A 44 -0.62 -11.95 1.95
CA GLY A 44 -1.82 -11.15 2.15
C GLY A 44 -1.52 -9.78 2.76
N HIS A 45 -0.53 -9.71 3.66
CA HIS A 45 -0.04 -8.43 4.18
C HIS A 45 0.63 -7.61 3.08
N ALA A 46 1.42 -8.23 2.21
CA ALA A 46 2.03 -7.56 1.07
C ALA A 46 0.99 -7.00 0.10
N GLU A 47 -0.07 -7.76 -0.21
CA GLU A 47 -1.20 -7.29 -1.02
C GLU A 47 -1.87 -6.06 -0.38
N ASN A 48 -2.14 -6.12 0.92
CA ASN A 48 -2.79 -5.05 1.63
C ASN A 48 -1.91 -3.79 1.78
N LEU A 49 -0.60 -3.95 1.96
CA LEU A 49 0.38 -2.86 1.94
C LEU A 49 0.45 -2.17 0.57
N ALA A 50 0.41 -2.94 -0.52
CA ALA A 50 0.33 -2.40 -1.88
C ALA A 50 -0.95 -1.57 -2.09
N TRP A 51 -2.08 -2.04 -1.54
CA TRP A 51 -3.34 -1.31 -1.56
C TRP A 51 -3.26 0.01 -0.76
N TYR A 52 -2.70 -0.02 0.46
CA TYR A 52 -2.46 1.19 1.25
C TYR A 52 -1.60 2.20 0.50
N ARG A 53 -0.50 1.74 -0.10
CA ARG A 53 0.38 2.58 -0.93
C ARG A 53 -0.37 3.24 -2.09
N MET A 54 -1.18 2.48 -2.82
CA MET A 54 -1.95 2.99 -3.97
C MET A 54 -2.90 4.13 -3.58
N ILE A 55 -3.52 4.06 -2.40
CA ILE A 55 -4.56 5.02 -1.96
C ILE A 55 -3.97 6.19 -1.18
N HIS A 56 -3.02 5.92 -0.28
CA HIS A 56 -2.55 6.88 0.72
C HIS A 56 -1.16 7.44 0.41
N GLY A 57 -0.40 6.85 -0.52
CA GLY A 57 0.97 7.28 -0.79
C GLY A 57 1.90 6.93 0.37
N GLU A 58 2.72 7.90 0.81
CA GLU A 58 3.67 7.76 1.93
C GLU A 58 3.03 8.30 3.22
N ASP A 59 2.16 7.50 3.84
CA ASP A 59 1.40 7.90 5.03
C ASP A 59 1.42 6.78 6.09
N PHE A 60 0.82 7.05 7.24
CA PHE A 60 0.58 6.06 8.28
C PHE A 60 -0.37 4.96 7.78
N TYR A 61 0.06 3.71 7.87
CA TYR A 61 -0.74 2.55 7.49
C TYR A 61 -1.37 1.91 8.71
N GLU A 62 -2.69 1.97 8.80
CA GLU A 62 -3.42 1.40 9.93
C GLU A 62 -3.12 -0.10 10.09
N GLY A 63 -2.72 -0.49 11.31
CA GLY A 63 -2.26 -1.84 11.62
C GLY A 63 -0.78 -2.13 11.32
N TYR A 64 -0.08 -1.28 10.58
CA TYR A 64 1.36 -1.45 10.27
C TYR A 64 2.24 -0.32 10.79
N GLY A 65 1.70 0.89 10.99
CA GLY A 65 2.49 2.06 11.37
C GLY A 65 3.11 2.79 10.18
N ASN A 66 4.20 3.50 10.44
CA ASN A 66 5.00 4.20 9.44
C ASN A 66 6.10 3.26 8.93
N VAL A 67 5.94 2.77 7.70
CA VAL A 67 6.85 1.80 7.07
C VAL A 67 7.99 2.49 6.31
N LEU A 68 9.00 1.72 5.90
CA LEU A 68 10.05 2.23 5.01
C LEU A 68 9.50 2.38 3.57
N HIS A 69 9.88 3.47 2.92
CA HIS A 69 9.68 3.69 1.48
C HIS A 69 11.03 3.82 0.81
N ASN A 70 11.36 2.90 -0.09
CA ASN A 70 12.69 2.82 -0.71
C ASN A 70 13.84 2.89 0.34
N GLY A 71 13.65 2.24 1.48
CA GLY A 71 14.61 2.20 2.59
C GLY A 71 14.67 3.46 3.46
N LYS A 72 13.70 4.37 3.36
CA LYS A 72 13.64 5.60 4.17
C LYS A 72 12.37 5.67 5.00
N LEU A 73 12.50 6.14 6.24
CA LEU A 73 11.38 6.55 7.08
C LEU A 73 11.17 8.05 6.95
N TYR A 74 9.91 8.46 6.89
CA TYR A 74 9.55 9.87 6.89
C TYR A 74 9.23 10.33 8.31
N ASP A 75 10.19 11.01 8.93
CA ASP A 75 10.14 11.41 10.35
C ASP A 75 9.04 12.44 10.68
N TYR A 76 8.36 13.01 9.68
CA TYR A 76 7.27 13.96 9.88
C TYR A 76 5.93 13.29 10.21
N LEU A 77 5.81 11.97 10.03
CA LEU A 77 4.58 11.24 10.34
C LEU A 77 4.54 10.86 11.83
N PRO A 78 3.49 11.24 12.58
CA PRO A 78 3.30 10.76 13.95
C PRO A 78 3.01 9.25 13.95
N GLY A 79 3.33 8.56 15.03
CA GLY A 79 2.97 7.13 15.22
C GLY A 79 4.16 6.19 15.37
N VAL A 80 3.86 4.89 15.39
CA VAL A 80 4.85 3.83 15.50
C VAL A 80 5.63 3.73 14.20
N LYS A 81 6.96 3.67 14.30
CA LYS A 81 7.84 3.40 13.16
C LYS A 81 8.01 1.90 13.04
N GLU A 82 7.69 1.36 11.87
CA GLU A 82 7.80 -0.06 11.58
C GLU A 82 8.91 -0.28 10.56
N THR A 83 10.06 -0.73 11.05
CA THR A 83 11.26 -0.95 10.23
C THR A 83 11.33 -2.33 9.60
N GLY A 84 10.46 -3.26 10.01
CA GLY A 84 10.35 -4.60 9.44
C GLY A 84 9.66 -4.63 8.08
N ILE A 85 9.11 -3.51 7.60
CA ILE A 85 8.40 -3.42 6.32
C ILE A 85 9.04 -2.34 5.44
N ASN A 86 9.32 -2.68 4.19
CA ASN A 86 9.80 -1.73 3.18
C ASN A 86 9.04 -1.88 1.85
N ILE A 87 8.47 -0.77 1.39
CA ILE A 87 7.82 -0.67 0.08
C ILE A 87 8.78 -0.01 -0.90
N LYS A 88 9.25 -0.78 -1.88
CA LYS A 88 10.01 -0.27 -3.01
C LYS A 88 9.08 0.02 -4.18
N VAL A 89 9.09 1.25 -4.66
CA VAL A 89 8.29 1.65 -5.81
C VAL A 89 9.05 1.33 -7.09
N VAL A 90 8.51 0.43 -7.90
CA VAL A 90 9.04 0.12 -9.25
C VAL A 90 8.39 1.04 -10.27
N SER A 91 7.06 1.16 -10.23
CA SER A 91 6.29 2.15 -10.96
C SER A 91 5.06 2.58 -10.15
N ASP A 92 4.78 3.87 -10.09
CA ASP A 92 3.52 4.40 -9.54
C ASP A 92 2.95 5.50 -10.44
N GLU A 93 1.63 5.69 -10.33
CA GLU A 93 0.88 6.69 -11.09
C GLU A 93 0.95 6.50 -12.62
N ASN A 94 1.21 5.28 -13.08
CA ASN A 94 1.15 4.96 -14.50
C ASN A 94 -0.31 4.78 -14.93
N VAL A 95 -0.87 5.82 -15.56
CA VAL A 95 -2.29 5.94 -15.84
C VAL A 95 -2.56 6.09 -17.33
N ASP A 96 -3.39 5.21 -17.87
CA ASP A 96 -3.96 5.30 -19.20
C ASP A 96 -5.42 5.75 -19.15
N VAL A 97 -5.80 6.66 -20.06
CA VAL A 97 -7.18 7.16 -20.16
C VAL A 97 -7.72 6.97 -21.57
N LEU A 98 -8.78 6.17 -21.68
CA LEU A 98 -9.49 5.92 -22.93
C LEU A 98 -10.79 6.72 -22.98
N VAL A 99 -10.93 7.62 -23.95
CA VAL A 99 -12.11 8.49 -24.10
C VAL A 99 -12.88 8.15 -25.38
N THR A 100 -14.18 7.85 -25.24
CA THR A 100 -15.08 7.56 -26.36
C THR A 100 -16.27 8.52 -26.34
N LYS A 101 -16.55 9.15 -27.49
CA LYS A 101 -17.75 10.00 -27.65
C LYS A 101 -19.01 9.11 -27.69
N MET A 102 -20.06 9.53 -26.97
CA MET A 102 -21.36 8.86 -26.91
C MET A 102 -22.43 9.59 -27.72
#